data_AF-A0A852SWH9-F1
#
_entry.id   AF-A0A852SWH9-F1
#
_cell.length_a   1.000
_cell.length_b   1.000
_cell.length_c   1.000
_cell.angle_alpha   90.00
_cell.angle_beta   90.00
_cell.angle_gamma   90.00
#
_symmetry.space_group_name_H-M   'P 1'
#
loop_
_entity.id
_entity.type
_entity.pdbx_description
1 polymer ?
#
loop_
_entity_poly.entity_id
_entity_poly.type
_entity_poly.pdbx_seq_one_letter_code
_entity_poly.pdbx_strand_id
1 'polypeptide(L)'
;MDARSTGPVSSLSDWADGELRPRDDCELTETGLLAADSFLVRDGRVLALGLHRTRFAETAREQGFADRAELDAFWDAAIGSLPRDGAWFPRFELVTARDALRLRFRLRTAPPLTSELVVVTADTDPRTVPHLKGPDLDRLSALRQRAQRRGAQEAVILDDGRVSDGTTTALLWWRGDALFAPPFSLPRVDSVAARTVRGIAAALGAPVEDVAVRPSELEGAVLWAVNALHGIRAVTAWVGGPPLVQDPARTEAWRARFAALARPLP
;
A
#
# COMPACT_ATOMS: atom_id res chain seq x y z
N MET A 1 -7.75 -37.53 -4.97
CA MET A 1 -8.42 -36.83 -6.08
C MET A 1 -8.93 -35.51 -5.52
N ASP A 2 -8.28 -34.36 -5.65
CA ASP A 2 -7.06 -33.94 -6.31
C ASP A 2 -6.35 -33.02 -5.33
N ALA A 3 -5.04 -33.20 -5.15
CA ALA A 3 -4.20 -32.19 -4.51
C ALA A 3 -4.16 -31.00 -5.47
N ARG A 4 -5.12 -30.07 -5.33
CA ARG A 4 -5.11 -28.81 -6.09
C ARG A 4 -3.76 -28.16 -5.84
N SER A 5 -3.05 -27.91 -6.93
CA SER A 5 -1.77 -27.20 -6.95
C SER A 5 -1.85 -25.97 -6.03
N THR A 6 -1.15 -26.00 -4.90
CA THR A 6 -1.06 -24.89 -3.94
C THR A 6 0.05 -23.91 -4.34
N GLY A 7 0.19 -23.68 -5.65
CA GLY A 7 1.09 -22.66 -6.17
C GLY A 7 0.48 -21.26 -5.99
N PRO A 8 1.31 -20.19 -6.01
CA PRO A 8 0.80 -18.83 -6.03
C PRO A 8 -0.09 -18.63 -7.26
N VAL A 9 -1.34 -18.24 -7.03
CA VAL A 9 -2.29 -17.91 -8.10
C VAL A 9 -2.05 -16.46 -8.51
N SER A 10 -1.96 -16.22 -9.82
CA SER A 10 -2.00 -14.89 -10.41
C SER A 10 -2.85 -14.95 -11.67
N SER A 11 -3.97 -14.22 -11.69
CA SER A 11 -4.78 -14.03 -12.89
C SER A 11 -4.87 -12.55 -13.25
N LEU A 12 -5.10 -12.28 -14.52
CA LEU A 12 -5.25 -10.95 -15.07
C LEU A 12 -6.56 -10.89 -15.87
N SER A 13 -7.30 -9.81 -15.72
CA SER A 13 -8.53 -9.57 -16.46
C SER A 13 -8.59 -8.11 -16.89
N ASP A 14 -9.02 -7.86 -18.12
CA ASP A 14 -9.39 -6.51 -18.56
C ASP A 14 -10.90 -6.33 -18.39
N TRP A 15 -11.33 -5.10 -18.08
CA TRP A 15 -12.73 -4.73 -18.08
C TRP A 15 -13.18 -4.43 -19.51
N ALA A 16 -14.23 -5.11 -19.98
CA ALA A 16 -14.80 -4.88 -21.30
C ALA A 16 -16.26 -5.32 -21.32
N ASP A 17 -17.12 -4.55 -22.01
CA ASP A 17 -18.55 -4.80 -22.17
C ASP A 17 -19.30 -5.10 -20.86
N GLY A 18 -18.90 -4.45 -19.77
CA GLY A 18 -19.56 -4.60 -18.46
C GLY A 18 -19.14 -5.82 -17.65
N GLU A 19 -18.05 -6.50 -18.03
CA GLU A 19 -17.58 -7.72 -17.39
C GLU A 19 -16.05 -7.81 -17.30
N LEU A 20 -15.55 -8.58 -16.33
CA LEU A 20 -14.12 -8.92 -16.22
C LEU A 20 -13.80 -10.05 -17.18
N ARG A 21 -13.05 -9.75 -18.23
CA ARG A 21 -12.62 -10.73 -19.23
C ARG A 21 -11.21 -11.21 -18.91
N PRO A 22 -11.00 -12.52 -18.62
CA PRO A 22 -9.67 -13.08 -18.44
C PRO A 22 -8.76 -12.77 -19.63
N ARG A 23 -7.52 -12.42 -19.34
CA ARG A 23 -6.45 -12.32 -20.33
C ARG A 23 -5.66 -13.62 -20.32
N ASP A 24 -5.76 -14.35 -21.42
CA ASP A 24 -5.02 -15.60 -21.67
C ASP A 24 -3.73 -15.36 -22.47
N ASP A 25 -3.44 -14.11 -22.83
CA ASP A 25 -2.46 -13.76 -23.84
C ASP A 25 -1.08 -13.37 -23.26
N CYS A 26 -0.04 -14.02 -23.80
CA CYS A 26 1.36 -13.62 -23.73
C CYS A 26 1.66 -12.32 -24.49
N GLU A 27 0.65 -11.54 -24.90
CA GLU A 27 0.84 -10.30 -25.65
C GLU A 27 1.50 -9.24 -24.77
N LEU A 28 2.77 -8.97 -25.09
CA LEU A 28 3.56 -7.87 -24.57
C LEU A 28 3.10 -6.56 -25.23
N THR A 29 1.85 -6.14 -25.00
CA THR A 29 1.49 -4.74 -25.25
C THR A 29 2.16 -3.92 -24.15
N GLU A 30 3.03 -2.98 -24.52
CA GLU A 30 3.54 -2.00 -23.56
C GLU A 30 2.36 -1.28 -22.91
N THR A 31 2.30 -1.33 -21.58
CA THR A 31 1.25 -0.69 -20.80
C THR A 31 1.88 0.25 -19.81
N GLY A 32 1.38 1.50 -19.77
CA GLY A 32 1.72 2.45 -18.72
C GLY A 32 0.73 2.31 -17.58
N LEU A 33 1.19 2.05 -16.35
CA LEU A 33 0.33 2.02 -15.18
C LEU A 33 0.04 3.46 -14.73
N LEU A 34 -1.22 3.88 -14.74
CA LEU A 34 -1.63 5.25 -14.43
C LEU A 34 -2.29 5.36 -13.04
N ALA A 35 -3.01 4.33 -12.62
CA ALA A 35 -3.56 4.23 -11.28
C ALA A 35 -3.45 2.79 -10.78
N ALA A 36 -3.22 2.61 -9.48
CA ALA A 36 -3.29 1.31 -8.85
C ALA A 36 -3.83 1.38 -7.44
N ASP A 37 -4.65 0.41 -7.04
CA ASP A 37 -4.95 0.16 -5.64
C ASP A 37 -4.79 -1.32 -5.30
N SER A 38 -4.39 -1.63 -4.07
CA SER A 38 -4.18 -2.99 -3.58
C SER A 38 -4.31 -3.06 -2.06
N PHE A 39 -4.88 -4.14 -1.57
CA PHE A 39 -5.14 -4.38 -0.15
C PHE A 39 -5.20 -5.88 0.15
N LEU A 40 -4.91 -6.26 1.40
CA LEU A 40 -5.10 -7.63 1.86
C LEU A 40 -6.59 -7.95 1.96
N VAL A 41 -6.98 -9.07 1.36
CA VAL A 41 -8.23 -9.77 1.64
C VAL A 41 -7.87 -11.07 2.34
N ARG A 42 -8.37 -11.28 3.56
CA ARG A 42 -8.12 -12.50 4.33
C ARG A 42 -9.43 -13.08 4.80
N ASP A 43 -9.72 -14.31 4.39
CA ASP A 43 -10.93 -15.05 4.73
C ASP A 43 -12.19 -14.21 4.50
N GLY A 44 -12.23 -13.59 3.32
CA GLY A 44 -13.35 -12.76 2.86
C GLY A 44 -13.47 -11.42 3.58
N ARG A 45 -12.46 -11.01 4.35
CA ARG A 45 -12.44 -9.74 5.09
C ARG A 45 -11.40 -8.79 4.54
N VAL A 46 -11.73 -7.51 4.55
CA VAL A 46 -10.89 -6.42 4.02
C VAL A 46 -10.96 -5.21 4.96
N LEU A 47 -9.85 -4.49 5.06
CA LEU A 47 -9.79 -3.24 5.80
C LEU A 47 -10.20 -2.06 4.91
N ALA A 48 -11.08 -1.20 5.42
CA ALA A 48 -11.35 0.14 4.88
C ALA A 48 -11.62 0.18 3.36
N LEU A 49 -12.41 -0.78 2.85
CA LEU A 49 -12.65 -0.95 1.41
C LEU A 49 -13.11 0.34 0.72
N GLY A 50 -13.97 1.13 1.37
CA GLY A 50 -14.45 2.41 0.83
C GLY A 50 -13.34 3.46 0.64
N LEU A 51 -12.31 3.45 1.49
CA LEU A 51 -11.16 4.36 1.33
C LEU A 51 -10.29 3.94 0.14
N HIS A 52 -10.13 2.64 -0.10
CA HIS A 52 -9.47 2.12 -1.28
C HIS A 52 -10.24 2.48 -2.57
N ARG A 53 -11.58 2.32 -2.57
CA ARG A 53 -12.43 2.73 -3.72
C ARG A 53 -12.27 4.20 -4.04
N THR A 54 -12.34 5.04 -3.01
CA THR A 54 -12.24 6.50 -3.14
C THR A 54 -10.89 6.90 -3.75
N ARG A 55 -9.79 6.41 -3.18
CA ARG A 55 -8.44 6.74 -3.68
C ARG A 55 -8.21 6.27 -5.12
N PHE A 56 -8.65 5.06 -5.46
CA PHE A 56 -8.53 4.55 -6.83
C PHE A 56 -9.30 5.43 -7.81
N ALA A 57 -10.54 5.80 -7.46
CA ALA A 57 -11.37 6.66 -8.31
C ALA A 57 -10.83 8.07 -8.48
N GLU A 58 -10.30 8.67 -7.42
CA GLU A 58 -9.65 9.98 -7.48
C GLU A 58 -8.41 9.93 -8.37
N THR A 59 -7.57 8.89 -8.20
CA THR A 59 -6.37 8.70 -9.04
C THR A 59 -6.77 8.50 -10.51
N ALA A 60 -7.75 7.64 -10.79
CA ALA A 60 -8.20 7.37 -12.16
C ALA A 60 -8.77 8.64 -12.84
N ARG A 61 -9.55 9.43 -12.10
CA ARG A 61 -10.08 10.72 -12.56
C ARG A 61 -8.96 11.72 -12.89
N GLU A 62 -7.95 11.84 -12.03
CA GLU A 62 -6.78 12.71 -12.28
C GLU A 62 -5.97 12.28 -13.51
N GLN A 63 -6.01 10.99 -13.85
CA GLN A 63 -5.38 10.41 -15.04
C GLN A 63 -6.27 10.47 -16.29
N GLY A 64 -7.42 11.15 -16.22
CA GLY A 64 -8.30 11.39 -17.37
C GLY A 64 -9.40 10.34 -17.58
N PHE A 65 -9.56 9.35 -16.69
CA PHE A 65 -10.69 8.42 -16.76
C PHE A 65 -11.96 9.08 -16.20
N ALA A 66 -12.80 9.61 -17.08
CA ALA A 66 -13.96 10.43 -16.69
C ALA A 66 -15.25 9.63 -16.43
N ASP A 67 -15.38 8.41 -16.94
CA ASP A 67 -16.61 7.61 -16.79
C ASP A 67 -16.70 7.01 -15.38
N ARG A 68 -17.41 7.72 -14.50
CA ARG A 68 -17.62 7.30 -13.12
C ARG A 68 -18.46 6.03 -13.02
N ALA A 69 -19.47 5.89 -13.87
CA ALA A 69 -20.37 4.74 -13.83
C ALA A 69 -19.66 3.46 -14.24
N GLU A 70 -18.84 3.53 -15.29
CA GLU A 70 -18.00 2.42 -15.73
C GLU A 70 -16.98 2.03 -14.66
N LEU A 71 -16.31 3.01 -14.04
CA LEU A 71 -15.35 2.75 -12.96
C LEU A 71 -16.01 2.07 -11.74
N ASP A 72 -17.20 2.54 -11.36
CA ASP A 72 -17.96 1.98 -10.24
C ASP A 72 -18.42 0.55 -10.56
N ALA A 73 -18.91 0.29 -11.78
CA ALA A 73 -19.27 -1.06 -12.24
C ALA A 73 -18.07 -2.02 -12.26
N PHE A 74 -16.91 -1.57 -12.76
CA PHE A 74 -15.66 -2.33 -12.71
C PHE A 74 -15.26 -2.67 -11.28
N TRP A 75 -15.30 -1.69 -10.38
CA TRP A 75 -14.96 -1.89 -8.98
C TRP A 75 -15.86 -2.95 -8.33
N ASP A 76 -17.17 -2.79 -8.49
CA ASP A 76 -18.16 -3.69 -7.87
C ASP A 76 -18.07 -5.11 -8.44
N ALA A 77 -17.84 -5.28 -9.75
CA ALA A 77 -17.61 -6.58 -10.38
C ALA A 77 -16.32 -7.25 -9.87
N ALA A 78 -15.23 -6.50 -9.78
CA ALA A 78 -13.97 -7.01 -9.24
C ALA A 78 -14.08 -7.41 -7.77
N ILE A 79 -14.78 -6.63 -6.94
CA ILE A 79 -15.07 -7.01 -5.55
C ILE A 79 -15.95 -8.26 -5.48
N GLY A 80 -16.98 -8.36 -6.32
CA GLY A 80 -17.85 -9.54 -6.41
C GLY A 80 -17.08 -10.81 -6.79
N SER A 81 -16.01 -10.68 -7.58
CA SER A 81 -15.16 -11.79 -8.01
C SER A 81 -14.17 -12.29 -6.95
N LEU A 82 -13.98 -11.55 -5.84
CA LEU A 82 -12.96 -11.89 -4.84
C LEU A 82 -13.31 -13.19 -4.08
N PRO A 83 -12.35 -14.10 -3.89
CA PRO A 83 -12.58 -15.29 -3.09
C PRO A 83 -12.90 -14.96 -1.63
N ARG A 84 -13.77 -15.78 -1.02
CA ARG A 84 -14.23 -15.61 0.38
C ARG A 84 -13.37 -16.35 1.40
N ASP A 85 -12.47 -17.21 0.95
CA ASP A 85 -11.52 -17.96 1.79
C ASP A 85 -10.08 -17.70 1.37
N GLY A 86 -9.15 -17.83 2.32
CA GLY A 86 -7.72 -17.71 2.06
C GLY A 86 -7.22 -16.26 2.06
N ALA A 87 -5.98 -16.04 1.60
CA ALA A 87 -5.32 -14.74 1.63
C ALA A 87 -4.96 -14.26 0.22
N TRP A 88 -5.50 -13.09 -0.14
CA TRP A 88 -5.40 -12.51 -1.48
C TRP A 88 -4.91 -11.07 -1.42
N PHE A 89 -4.22 -10.65 -2.47
CA PHE A 89 -3.72 -9.29 -2.65
C PHE A 89 -4.11 -8.74 -4.03
N PRO A 90 -5.42 -8.49 -4.24
CA PRO A 90 -5.92 -7.94 -5.51
C PRO A 90 -5.25 -6.62 -5.85
N ARG A 91 -5.15 -6.34 -7.15
CA ARG A 91 -4.77 -5.04 -7.68
C ARG A 91 -5.79 -4.56 -8.70
N PHE A 92 -6.29 -3.35 -8.47
CA PHE A 92 -7.12 -2.59 -9.40
C PHE A 92 -6.19 -1.66 -10.15
N GLU A 93 -6.29 -1.60 -11.47
CA GLU A 93 -5.36 -0.90 -12.34
C GLU A 93 -6.14 -0.03 -13.34
N LEU A 94 -5.69 1.21 -13.52
CA LEU A 94 -5.94 1.97 -14.75
C LEU A 94 -4.63 1.95 -15.53
N VAL A 95 -4.67 1.47 -16.76
CA VAL A 95 -3.51 1.42 -17.65
C VAL A 95 -3.78 2.20 -18.93
N THR A 96 -2.72 2.72 -19.55
CA THR A 96 -2.74 3.11 -20.96
C THR A 96 -2.17 1.98 -21.80
N ALA A 97 -2.88 1.60 -22.86
CA ALA A 97 -2.46 0.59 -23.83
C ALA A 97 -2.85 1.06 -25.23
N ARG A 98 -1.86 1.27 -26.11
CA ARG A 98 -2.05 1.85 -27.46
C ARG A 98 -2.87 3.16 -27.42
N ASP A 99 -2.45 4.06 -26.54
CA ASP A 99 -3.06 5.38 -26.29
C ASP A 99 -4.53 5.37 -25.81
N ALA A 100 -5.05 4.20 -25.41
CA ALA A 100 -6.38 4.06 -24.83
C ALA A 100 -6.29 3.68 -23.34
N LEU A 101 -7.11 4.34 -22.53
CA LEU A 101 -7.30 4.00 -21.12
C LEU A 101 -8.06 2.68 -21.00
N ARG A 102 -7.60 1.81 -20.10
CA ARG A 102 -8.24 0.52 -19.81
C ARG A 102 -8.23 0.23 -18.32
N LEU A 103 -9.35 -0.28 -17.82
CA LEU A 103 -9.46 -0.81 -16.47
C LEU A 103 -9.04 -2.28 -16.47
N ARG A 104 -8.27 -2.67 -15.46
CA ARG A 104 -7.68 -3.99 -15.35
C ARG A 104 -7.66 -4.45 -13.92
N PHE A 105 -7.99 -5.72 -13.73
CA PHE A 105 -8.00 -6.37 -12.44
C PHE A 105 -6.98 -7.51 -12.40
N ARG A 106 -6.20 -7.56 -11.33
CA ARG A 106 -5.23 -8.62 -11.09
C ARG A 106 -5.50 -9.28 -9.76
N LEU A 107 -5.89 -10.54 -9.77
CA LEU A 107 -6.01 -11.35 -8.56
C LEU A 107 -4.68 -12.05 -8.30
N ARG A 108 -4.17 -11.94 -7.07
CA ARG A 108 -2.93 -12.60 -6.64
C ARG A 108 -3.13 -13.22 -5.28
N THR A 109 -2.52 -14.38 -5.03
CA THR A 109 -2.31 -14.86 -3.65
C THR A 109 -1.50 -13.81 -2.88
N ALA A 110 -1.88 -13.55 -1.63
CA ALA A 110 -1.09 -12.67 -0.78
C ALA A 110 0.29 -13.31 -0.53
N PRO A 111 1.39 -12.55 -0.65
CA PRO A 111 2.69 -13.06 -0.25
C PRO A 111 2.73 -13.32 1.27
N PRO A 112 3.73 -14.08 1.77
CA PRO A 112 3.93 -14.25 3.20
C PRO A 112 3.96 -12.90 3.93
N LEU A 113 3.14 -12.79 4.98
CA LEU A 113 3.05 -11.56 5.76
C LEU A 113 4.21 -11.49 6.75
N THR A 114 4.82 -10.31 6.87
CA THR A 114 5.83 -10.05 7.89
C THR A 114 5.32 -9.02 8.88
N SER A 115 5.76 -9.13 10.12
CA SER A 115 5.50 -8.18 11.21
C SER A 115 6.62 -7.15 11.36
N GLU A 116 7.80 -7.43 10.83
CA GLU A 116 9.00 -6.63 11.05
C GLU A 116 9.71 -6.36 9.73
N LEU A 117 10.51 -5.29 9.72
CA LEU A 117 11.42 -4.97 8.64
C LEU A 117 12.60 -4.12 9.13
N VAL A 118 13.66 -4.15 8.35
CA VAL A 118 14.77 -3.21 8.36
C VAL A 118 14.55 -2.21 7.23
N VAL A 119 14.81 -0.94 7.50
CA VAL A 119 14.74 0.13 6.51
C VAL A 119 16.13 0.66 6.15
N VAL A 120 16.22 1.35 5.03
CA VAL A 120 17.40 2.14 4.64
C VAL A 120 16.92 3.44 3.99
N THR A 121 17.70 4.50 4.10
CA THR A 121 17.40 5.74 3.36
C THR A 121 17.60 5.50 1.87
N ALA A 122 16.61 5.87 1.06
CA ALA A 122 16.73 5.86 -0.39
C ALA A 122 17.82 6.83 -0.85
N ASP A 123 18.58 6.45 -1.88
CA ASP A 123 19.66 7.30 -2.41
C ASP A 123 19.09 8.54 -3.12
N THR A 124 17.96 8.37 -3.80
CA THR A 124 17.17 9.43 -4.45
C THR A 124 15.69 9.07 -4.43
N ASP A 125 14.81 10.07 -4.52
CA ASP A 125 13.39 9.86 -4.80
C ASP A 125 13.17 9.67 -6.31
N PRO A 126 12.78 8.48 -6.79
CA PRO A 126 12.57 8.25 -8.21
C PRO A 126 11.14 8.59 -8.66
N ARG A 127 10.25 9.01 -7.74
CA ARG A 127 8.84 9.27 -8.05
C ARG A 127 8.71 10.51 -8.93
N THR A 128 7.82 10.44 -9.91
CA THR A 128 7.45 11.58 -10.76
C THR A 128 6.09 12.15 -10.37
N VAL A 129 5.20 11.33 -9.80
CA VAL A 129 3.86 11.74 -9.35
C VAL A 129 3.59 11.18 -7.95
N PRO A 130 4.30 11.68 -6.92
CA PRO A 130 4.38 11.07 -5.60
C PRO A 130 3.05 11.02 -4.84
N HIS A 131 2.06 11.84 -5.20
CA HIS A 131 0.73 11.83 -4.57
C HIS A 131 -0.20 10.75 -5.12
N LEU A 132 0.12 10.17 -6.28
CA LEU A 132 -0.71 9.16 -6.93
C LEU A 132 -0.15 7.76 -6.75
N LYS A 133 -1.03 6.82 -6.41
CA LYS A 133 -0.67 5.40 -6.32
C LYS A 133 -0.76 4.78 -7.71
N GLY A 134 0.34 4.25 -8.22
CA GLY A 134 0.37 3.54 -9.51
C GLY A 134 1.52 3.97 -10.43
N PRO A 135 1.57 5.25 -10.86
CA PRO A 135 2.51 5.72 -11.90
C PRO A 135 3.97 5.34 -11.67
N ASP A 136 4.41 5.38 -10.42
CA ASP A 136 5.80 5.12 -10.05
C ASP A 136 6.06 3.71 -9.50
N LEU A 137 5.10 2.78 -9.62
CA LEU A 137 5.19 1.47 -8.97
C LEU A 137 6.42 0.66 -9.41
N ASP A 138 6.81 0.72 -10.68
CA ASP A 138 8.00 0.03 -11.18
C ASP A 138 9.30 0.70 -10.70
N ARG A 139 9.33 2.04 -10.65
CA ARG A 139 10.44 2.81 -10.09
C ARG A 139 10.65 2.51 -8.62
N LEU A 140 9.56 2.46 -7.85
CA LEU A 140 9.54 2.12 -6.43
C LEU A 140 9.93 0.65 -6.20
N SER A 141 9.50 -0.27 -7.07
CA SER A 141 9.93 -1.67 -7.04
C SER A 141 11.44 -1.80 -7.24
N ALA A 142 12.01 -1.10 -8.22
CA ALA A 142 13.45 -1.08 -8.45
C ALA A 142 14.23 -0.46 -7.27
N LEU A 143 13.71 0.61 -6.67
CA LEU A 143 14.30 1.21 -5.46
C LEU A 143 14.28 0.24 -4.29
N ARG A 144 13.18 -0.47 -4.06
CA ARG A 144 13.07 -1.48 -3.01
C ARG A 144 14.05 -2.63 -3.21
N GLN A 145 14.26 -3.09 -4.45
CA GLN A 145 15.26 -4.11 -4.76
C GLN A 145 16.69 -3.63 -4.45
N ARG A 146 17.01 -2.35 -4.68
CA ARG A 146 18.29 -1.76 -4.25
C ARG A 146 18.44 -1.75 -2.73
N ALA A 147 17.38 -1.41 -1.99
CA ALA A 147 17.38 -1.49 -0.53
C ALA A 147 17.64 -2.91 -0.03
N GLN A 148 17.04 -3.92 -0.67
CA GLN A 148 17.26 -5.33 -0.33
C GLN A 148 18.71 -5.77 -0.49
N ARG A 149 19.39 -5.30 -1.54
CA ARG A 149 20.83 -5.54 -1.73
C ARG A 149 21.71 -4.90 -0.63
N ARG A 150 21.16 -3.92 0.10
CA ARG A 150 21.82 -3.26 1.25
C ARG A 150 21.37 -3.82 2.61
N GLY A 151 20.63 -4.93 2.62
CA GLY A 151 20.16 -5.58 3.84
C GLY A 151 18.86 -5.01 4.44
N ALA A 152 18.14 -4.16 3.71
CA ALA A 152 16.86 -3.57 4.15
C ALA A 152 15.69 -4.01 3.27
N GLN A 153 14.50 -4.27 3.84
CA GLN A 153 13.33 -4.70 3.06
C GLN A 153 12.50 -3.54 2.49
N GLU A 154 12.79 -2.31 2.90
CA GLU A 154 12.09 -1.09 2.50
C GLU A 154 13.06 0.09 2.42
N ALA A 155 12.83 1.00 1.46
CA ALA A 155 13.57 2.24 1.35
C ALA A 155 12.72 3.40 1.85
N VAL A 156 13.28 4.25 2.73
CA VAL A 156 12.68 5.50 3.19
C VAL A 156 13.01 6.61 2.20
N ILE A 157 11.98 7.20 1.63
CA ILE A 157 12.06 8.30 0.67
C ILE A 157 12.05 9.61 1.44
N LEU A 158 12.98 10.50 1.05
CA LEU A 158 13.11 11.83 1.64
C LEU A 158 12.70 12.91 0.64
N ASP A 159 12.12 14.00 1.16
CA ASP A 159 11.84 15.25 0.47
C ASP A 159 12.61 16.37 1.20
N ASP A 160 13.54 17.03 0.51
CA ASP A 160 14.49 17.99 1.11
C ASP A 160 15.16 17.48 2.41
N GLY A 161 15.52 16.20 2.41
CA GLY A 161 16.15 15.51 3.54
C GLY A 161 15.19 15.13 4.69
N ARG A 162 13.89 15.36 4.54
CA ARG A 162 12.85 15.01 5.52
C ARG A 162 12.11 13.75 5.12
N VAL A 163 11.74 12.92 6.09
CA VAL A 163 11.03 11.66 5.88
C VAL A 163 9.65 11.93 5.29
N SER A 164 9.41 11.41 4.09
CA SER A 164 8.14 11.61 3.37
C SER A 164 7.31 10.32 3.29
N ASP A 165 7.88 9.25 2.74
CA ASP A 165 7.18 7.97 2.50
C ASP A 165 8.17 6.80 2.47
N GLY A 166 7.68 5.57 2.33
CA GLY A 166 8.46 4.40 1.95
C GLY A 166 8.15 3.96 0.51
N THR A 167 8.84 2.95 -0.04
CA THR A 167 8.52 2.48 -1.40
C THR A 167 7.16 1.78 -1.50
N THR A 168 6.72 1.14 -0.42
CA THR A 168 5.42 0.44 -0.36
C THR A 168 4.63 0.72 0.91
N THR A 169 5.11 1.63 1.76
CA THR A 169 4.63 1.87 3.12
C THR A 169 4.62 3.35 3.42
N ALA A 170 3.63 3.80 4.21
CA ALA A 170 3.75 5.06 4.92
C ALA A 170 4.49 4.86 6.24
N LEU A 171 5.12 5.91 6.76
CA LEU A 171 5.85 5.86 8.02
C LEU A 171 5.10 6.63 9.11
N LEU A 172 5.03 6.04 10.29
CA LEU A 172 4.45 6.63 11.50
C LEU A 172 5.39 6.32 12.66
N TRP A 173 5.51 7.21 13.65
CA TRP A 173 6.36 6.93 14.80
C TRP A 173 5.76 7.39 16.12
N TRP A 174 6.20 6.78 17.21
CA TRP A 174 5.84 7.20 18.56
C TRP A 174 7.00 7.87 19.27
N ARG A 175 6.67 8.89 20.05
CA ARG A 175 7.50 9.39 21.15
C ARG A 175 6.61 9.57 22.37
N GLY A 176 6.94 8.86 23.45
CA GLY A 176 6.05 8.75 24.61
C GLY A 176 4.66 8.25 24.16
N ASP A 177 3.64 9.05 24.41
CA ASP A 177 2.24 8.69 24.17
C ASP A 177 1.62 9.40 22.96
N ALA A 178 2.41 10.13 22.16
CA ALA A 178 1.96 10.79 20.95
C ALA A 178 2.38 10.01 19.69
N LEU A 179 1.44 9.87 18.75
CA LEU A 179 1.66 9.32 17.41
C LEU A 179 2.01 10.46 16.47
N PHE A 180 3.08 10.29 15.71
CA PHE A 180 3.54 11.27 14.73
C PHE A 180 3.47 10.71 13.31
N ALA A 181 3.26 11.60 12.36
CA ALA A 181 3.30 11.33 10.93
C ALA A 181 4.06 12.44 10.19
N PRO A 182 4.57 12.17 8.98
CA PRO A 182 5.02 13.23 8.08
C PRO A 182 3.84 14.18 7.75
N PRO A 183 4.05 15.51 7.67
CA PRO A 183 2.97 16.45 7.39
C PRO A 183 2.52 16.35 5.94
N PHE A 184 1.22 16.54 5.66
CA PHE A 184 0.61 16.41 4.33
C PHE A 184 1.23 17.28 3.23
N SER A 185 2.02 18.30 3.60
CA SER A 185 2.82 19.07 2.66
C SER A 185 3.97 18.30 2.01
N LEU A 186 4.45 17.20 2.63
CA LEU A 186 5.49 16.36 2.04
C LEU A 186 4.89 15.42 0.97
N PRO A 187 5.46 15.33 -0.25
CA PRO A 187 4.87 14.58 -1.35
C PRO A 187 4.81 13.07 -1.08
N ARG A 188 3.59 12.53 -0.96
CA ARG A 188 3.34 11.10 -0.73
C ARG A 188 1.92 10.71 -1.12
N VAL A 189 1.70 9.40 -1.22
CA VAL A 189 0.35 8.84 -1.42
C VAL A 189 -0.48 8.98 -0.14
N ASP A 190 -1.78 9.28 -0.28
CA ASP A 190 -2.72 9.15 0.85
C ASP A 190 -2.89 7.68 1.24
N SER A 191 -2.12 7.25 2.24
CA SER A 191 -2.08 5.86 2.69
C SER A 191 -3.31 5.51 3.53
N VAL A 192 -4.18 4.65 2.98
CA VAL A 192 -5.35 4.10 3.69
C VAL A 192 -4.96 3.45 5.03
N ALA A 193 -3.82 2.75 5.09
CA ALA A 193 -3.33 2.13 6.31
C ALA A 193 -2.93 3.19 7.36
N ALA A 194 -2.18 4.23 6.96
CA ALA A 194 -1.80 5.31 7.87
C ALA A 194 -3.01 6.09 8.37
N ARG A 195 -3.96 6.41 7.47
CA ARG A 195 -5.23 7.06 7.83
C ARG A 195 -6.03 6.23 8.83
N THR A 196 -6.04 4.91 8.67
CA THR A 196 -6.69 3.99 9.62
C THR A 196 -6.01 4.01 10.99
N VAL A 197 -4.67 3.96 11.04
CA VAL A 197 -3.92 4.04 12.31
C VAL A 197 -4.16 5.38 13.00
N ARG A 198 -4.12 6.51 12.28
CA ARG A 198 -4.45 7.84 12.84
C ARG A 198 -5.90 7.90 13.34
N GLY A 199 -6.84 7.25 12.65
CA GLY A 199 -8.23 7.13 13.11
C GLY A 199 -8.37 6.34 14.41
N ILE A 200 -7.62 5.25 14.58
CA ILE A 200 -7.55 4.51 15.85
C ILE A 200 -6.97 5.40 16.95
N ALA A 201 -5.90 6.15 16.67
CA ALA A 201 -5.30 7.08 17.63
C ALA A 201 -6.30 8.12 18.13
N ALA A 202 -6.99 8.78 17.22
CA ALA A 202 -8.02 9.76 17.54
C ALA A 202 -9.14 9.14 18.40
N ALA A 203 -9.62 7.94 18.05
CA ALA A 203 -10.66 7.24 18.81
C ALA A 203 -10.22 6.84 20.23
N LEU A 204 -8.92 6.62 20.45
CA LEU A 204 -8.33 6.33 21.76
C LEU A 204 -7.92 7.58 22.54
N GLY A 205 -8.06 8.79 21.96
CA GLY A 205 -7.59 10.03 22.57
C GLY A 205 -6.07 10.17 22.60
N ALA A 206 -5.33 9.39 21.81
CA ALA A 206 -3.89 9.57 21.68
C ALA A 206 -3.59 10.80 20.81
N PRO A 207 -2.70 11.72 21.22
CA PRO A 207 -2.29 12.85 20.39
C PRO A 207 -1.73 12.38 19.04
N VAL A 208 -2.16 13.05 17.97
CA VAL A 208 -1.65 12.81 16.61
C VAL A 208 -1.08 14.11 16.08
N GLU A 209 0.21 14.11 15.78
CA GLU A 209 0.93 15.29 15.32
C GLU A 209 1.60 15.05 13.96
N ASP A 210 1.65 16.12 13.16
CA ASP A 210 2.26 16.11 11.84
C ASP A 210 3.57 16.91 11.91
N VAL A 211 4.73 16.23 11.80
CA VAL A 211 6.05 16.84 12.01
C VAL A 211 7.02 16.42 10.91
N ALA A 212 7.65 17.40 10.27
CA ALA A 212 8.62 17.15 9.22
C ALA A 212 10.00 16.88 9.86
N VAL A 213 10.49 15.64 9.82
CA VAL A 213 11.73 15.22 10.51
C VAL A 213 12.78 14.70 9.53
N ARG A 214 14.05 14.97 9.79
CA ARG A 214 15.19 14.26 9.18
C ARG A 214 15.34 12.87 9.81
N PRO A 215 15.95 11.90 9.11
CA PRO A 215 16.21 10.58 9.69
C PRO A 215 16.89 10.63 11.06
N SER A 216 17.94 11.44 11.25
CA SER A 216 18.65 11.55 12.53
C SER A 216 17.76 11.97 13.70
N GLU A 217 16.71 12.72 13.43
CA GLU A 217 15.77 13.15 14.48
C GLU A 217 14.90 11.98 14.94
N LEU A 218 14.76 10.89 14.18
CA LEU A 218 14.02 9.70 14.63
C LEU A 218 14.78 8.83 15.65
N GLU A 219 15.96 9.26 16.11
CA GLU A 219 16.68 8.59 17.19
C GLU A 219 15.80 8.38 18.41
N GLY A 220 15.77 7.14 18.90
CA GLY A 220 14.98 6.75 20.08
C GLY A 220 13.47 6.61 19.84
N ALA A 221 12.97 6.86 18.61
CA ALA A 221 11.55 6.71 18.30
C ALA A 221 11.17 5.23 18.06
N VAL A 222 9.91 4.89 18.34
CA VAL A 222 9.32 3.63 17.87
C VAL A 222 8.75 3.86 16.48
N LEU A 223 9.45 3.40 15.45
CA LEU A 223 9.08 3.62 14.05
C LEU A 223 8.26 2.44 13.51
N TRP A 224 7.15 2.75 12.85
CA TRP A 224 6.29 1.81 12.15
C TRP A 224 6.28 2.11 10.65
N ALA A 225 6.32 1.05 9.84
CA ALA A 225 6.02 1.10 8.42
C ALA A 225 4.68 0.42 8.17
N VAL A 226 3.72 1.17 7.63
CA VAL A 226 2.31 0.74 7.54
C VAL A 226 1.84 0.67 6.08
N ASN A 227 1.18 -0.43 5.71
CA ASN A 227 0.50 -0.55 4.42
C ASN A 227 -0.70 -1.50 4.49
N ALA A 228 -1.49 -1.53 3.41
CA ALA A 228 -2.72 -2.31 3.36
C ALA A 228 -2.50 -3.83 3.17
N LEU A 229 -1.26 -4.27 2.91
CA LEU A 229 -0.92 -5.70 2.80
C LEU A 229 -0.51 -6.29 4.14
N HIS A 230 0.47 -5.68 4.80
CA HIS A 230 1.07 -6.18 6.04
C HIS A 230 0.46 -5.55 7.30
N GLY A 231 -0.33 -4.49 7.17
CA GLY A 231 -0.79 -3.70 8.30
C GLY A 231 0.36 -2.93 8.94
N ILE A 232 0.49 -3.00 10.26
CA ILE A 232 1.54 -2.33 11.03
C ILE A 232 2.76 -3.23 11.15
N ARG A 233 3.88 -2.82 10.57
CA ARG A 233 5.17 -3.48 10.80
C ARG A 233 6.10 -2.63 11.65
N ALA A 234 6.77 -3.24 12.62
CA ALA A 234 7.79 -2.56 13.40
C ALA A 234 9.07 -2.44 12.55
N VAL A 235 9.66 -1.25 12.54
CA VAL A 235 10.98 -1.04 11.96
C VAL A 235 12.00 -1.37 13.04
N THR A 236 12.74 -2.45 12.85
CA THR A 236 13.65 -3.00 13.87
C THR A 236 15.05 -2.42 13.79
N ALA A 237 15.44 -1.95 12.60
CA ALA A 237 16.72 -1.29 12.37
C ALA A 237 16.65 -0.35 11.15
N TRP A 238 17.55 0.63 11.13
CA TRP A 238 17.79 1.51 10.00
C TRP A 238 19.24 1.38 9.54
N VAL A 239 19.48 0.83 8.35
CA VAL A 239 20.84 0.66 7.80
C VAL A 239 21.48 2.03 7.58
N GLY A 240 22.55 2.32 8.33
CA GLY A 240 23.24 3.61 8.28
C GLY A 240 22.39 4.78 8.78
N GLY A 241 21.30 4.52 9.50
CA GLY A 241 20.43 5.53 10.11
C GLY A 241 20.58 5.60 11.64
N PRO A 242 19.68 6.33 12.32
CA PRO A 242 19.72 6.44 13.77
C PRO A 242 19.37 5.12 14.45
N PRO A 243 19.75 4.93 15.73
CA PRO A 243 19.20 3.86 16.53
C PRO A 243 17.72 4.12 16.82
N LEU A 244 16.90 3.08 16.65
CA LEU A 244 15.46 3.10 16.89
C LEU A 244 15.14 2.29 18.16
N VAL A 245 14.01 2.61 18.80
CA VAL A 245 13.49 1.82 19.93
C VAL A 245 12.38 0.90 19.43
N GLN A 246 12.26 -0.27 20.05
CA GLN A 246 11.12 -1.16 19.82
C GLN A 246 10.21 -1.16 21.05
N ASP A 247 8.90 -1.14 20.80
CA ASP A 247 7.86 -1.35 21.81
C ASP A 247 6.93 -2.48 21.31
N PRO A 248 7.28 -3.75 21.55
CA PRO A 248 6.50 -4.89 21.08
C PRO A 248 5.08 -4.91 21.65
N ALA A 249 4.91 -4.51 22.92
CA ALA A 249 3.62 -4.47 23.59
C ALA A 249 2.66 -3.48 22.91
N ARG A 250 3.11 -2.25 22.65
CA ARG A 250 2.34 -1.26 21.89
C ARG A 250 2.07 -1.75 20.48
N THR A 251 3.10 -2.22 19.79
CA THR A 251 2.96 -2.66 18.39
C THR A 251 1.91 -3.75 18.25
N GLU A 252 1.92 -4.76 19.11
CA GLU A 252 0.95 -5.85 19.07
C GLU A 252 -0.46 -5.38 19.43
N ALA A 253 -0.59 -4.55 20.48
CA ALA A 253 -1.88 -4.00 20.87
C ALA A 253 -2.51 -3.15 19.74
N TRP A 254 -1.70 -2.45 18.93
CA TRP A 254 -2.18 -1.67 17.80
C TRP A 254 -2.49 -2.52 16.57
N ARG A 255 -1.74 -3.60 16.32
CA ARG A 255 -2.08 -4.58 15.29
C ARG A 255 -3.43 -5.22 15.53
N ALA A 256 -3.71 -5.62 16.78
CA ALA A 256 -4.99 -6.21 17.15
C ALA A 256 -6.16 -5.27 16.85
N ARG A 257 -6.02 -3.98 17.22
CA ARG A 257 -7.01 -2.94 16.92
C ARG A 257 -7.19 -2.71 15.42
N PHE A 258 -6.08 -2.63 14.68
CA PHE A 258 -6.09 -2.46 13.23
C PHE A 258 -6.78 -3.63 12.52
N ALA A 259 -6.45 -4.87 12.89
CA ALA A 259 -7.05 -6.08 12.33
C ALA A 259 -8.54 -6.20 12.64
N ALA A 260 -8.98 -5.76 13.83
CA ALA A 260 -10.39 -5.79 14.25
C ALA A 260 -11.31 -4.90 13.38
N LEU A 261 -10.74 -3.92 12.66
CA LEU A 261 -11.50 -3.05 11.76
C LEU A 261 -11.81 -3.68 10.40
N ALA A 262 -11.20 -4.82 10.05
CA ALA A 262 -11.51 -5.52 8.82
C ALA A 262 -12.98 -5.98 8.81
N ARG A 263 -13.69 -5.73 7.71
CA ARG A 263 -15.10 -6.09 7.52
C ARG A 263 -15.23 -7.17 6.44
N PRO A 264 -16.27 -8.01 6.50
CA PRO A 264 -16.59 -8.89 5.38
C PRO A 264 -16.72 -8.09 4.08
N LEU A 265 -16.24 -8.66 2.98
CA LEU A 265 -16.56 -8.19 1.64
C LEU A 265 -18.08 -8.20 1.45
N PRO A 266 -18.64 -7.24 0.69
CA PRO A 266 -20.07 -7.17 0.41
C PRO A 266 -20.59 -8.40 -0.35
#